data_AF-A0A800DN75-F1
#
_entry.id   AF-A0A800DN75-F1
#
_cell.length_a   1.000
_cell.length_b   1.000
_cell.length_c   1.000
_cell.angle_alpha   90.00
_cell.angle_beta   90.00
_cell.angle_gamma   90.00
#
_symmetry.space_group_name_H-M   'P 1'
#
loop_
_entity.id
_entity.type
_entity.pdbx_description
1 polymer ?
#
loop_
_entity_poly.entity_id
_entity_poly.type
_entity_poly.pdbx_seq_one_letter_code
_entity_poly.pdbx_strand_id
1 'polypeptide(L)'
;MAKKKKRKRKHQDEQSQFLTARYDVVVEKGRELSEIYKQKGHRGDDWRIYNYYSRPDIQRAMFEYARGRRITVLRHFRSLYSEIREPEDILYISLYHAERSNLWPSLHGQISRKLENGEQVCDFVIEIDYKRSWETCFRATRPIIEMFLDFGVHVCVKFSGHCSAHVIIPGETFPIDKRSPHIRSQLMQFVSSVVKHVEKLDRSFTSPAHFLRLAYSINEKTGLVSLPIRLEEFNNFFWQAARLEEVKVVDDWWGIVPADVQERMSEFLQFALHKKHFTVKKKREAAKQFKQAAVKPKIAPQKKIIALQQLAQPLTDHQLYDSMLESAGEELKRYEDRLGGENIMTAIEKLKKDNKNQAIISLREHALECGVELDDLWLVWRWELRQRDLEYYAKAEIQQAMYREAEDRRIQVGSDGPFVKLRSPQDIYWLAIFLHSHLGVNEHPAFYRSVAKYDVQDRFMIDYDIILETDGRGKREKSVELMQSVIKVLQELDVTFDLRFTGSINLQAIILSPLHTEKSPRPPLIKGEKADDELTQPPRQPALVESIRNQLATTMREPELVKILKHDEFILLNHSLNEFTGKPCVPVAI
;
A
#
# COMPACT_ATOMS: atom_id res chain seq x y z
N MET A 1 -39.20 -19.73 -27.31
CA MET A 1 -38.69 -18.84 -26.23
C MET A 1 -39.25 -19.15 -24.83
N ALA A 2 -40.55 -19.46 -24.65
CA ALA A 2 -41.14 -19.74 -23.33
C ALA A 2 -40.48 -20.89 -22.55
N LYS A 3 -40.16 -22.02 -23.19
CA LYS A 3 -39.41 -23.14 -22.56
C LYS A 3 -38.03 -22.71 -22.03
N LYS A 4 -37.31 -21.83 -22.75
CA LYS A 4 -36.00 -21.29 -22.32
C LYS A 4 -36.14 -20.35 -21.11
N LYS A 5 -37.19 -19.51 -21.10
CA LYS A 5 -37.54 -18.67 -19.92
C LYS A 5 -37.92 -19.53 -18.70
N LYS A 6 -38.72 -20.59 -18.88
CA LYS A 6 -39.12 -21.52 -17.80
C LYS A 6 -37.91 -22.29 -17.23
N ARG A 7 -37.01 -22.80 -18.08
CA ARG A 7 -35.75 -23.44 -17.64
C ARG A 7 -34.84 -22.46 -16.90
N LYS A 8 -34.71 -21.22 -17.37
CA LYS A 8 -33.90 -20.19 -16.70
C LYS A 8 -34.46 -19.84 -15.32
N ARG A 9 -35.79 -19.69 -15.18
CA ARG A 9 -36.45 -19.47 -13.89
C ARG A 9 -36.22 -20.65 -12.93
N LYS A 10 -36.51 -21.88 -13.38
CA LYS A 10 -36.28 -23.09 -12.57
C LYS A 10 -34.83 -23.19 -12.06
N HIS A 11 -33.85 -22.91 -12.91
CA HIS A 11 -32.45 -22.92 -12.52
C HIS A 11 -32.09 -21.82 -11.52
N GLN A 12 -32.68 -20.62 -11.65
CA GLN A 12 -32.51 -19.53 -10.68
C GLN A 12 -33.13 -19.87 -9.32
N ASP A 13 -34.31 -20.51 -9.31
CA ASP A 13 -34.98 -20.93 -8.09
C ASP A 13 -34.19 -22.04 -7.37
N GLU A 14 -33.73 -23.05 -8.10
CA GLU A 14 -32.86 -24.13 -7.57
C GLU A 14 -31.55 -23.57 -7.02
N GLN A 15 -30.91 -22.64 -7.74
CA GLN A 15 -29.69 -21.98 -7.26
C GLN A 15 -29.97 -21.18 -5.99
N SER A 16 -31.08 -20.45 -5.92
CA SER A 16 -31.46 -19.68 -4.72
C SER A 16 -31.68 -20.58 -3.51
N GLN A 17 -32.39 -21.70 -3.68
CA GLN A 17 -32.60 -22.69 -2.62
C GLN A 17 -31.28 -23.29 -2.11
N PHE A 18 -30.37 -23.64 -3.03
CA PHE A 18 -29.04 -24.15 -2.68
C PHE A 18 -28.21 -23.14 -1.88
N LEU A 19 -28.22 -21.86 -2.27
CA LEU A 19 -27.51 -20.80 -1.55
C LEU A 19 -28.11 -20.56 -0.16
N THR A 20 -29.44 -20.70 -0.03
CA THR A 20 -30.17 -20.54 1.25
C THR A 20 -29.79 -21.66 2.22
N ALA A 21 -29.88 -22.92 1.81
CA ALA A 21 -29.51 -24.06 2.66
C ALA A 21 -28.04 -24.00 3.11
N ARG A 22 -27.15 -23.55 2.22
CA ARG A 22 -25.74 -23.33 2.57
C ARG A 22 -25.54 -22.19 3.55
N TYR A 23 -26.34 -21.13 3.48
CA TYR A 23 -26.30 -20.01 4.42
C TYR A 23 -26.61 -20.49 5.84
N ASP A 24 -27.69 -21.25 6.01
CA ASP A 24 -28.16 -21.71 7.32
C ASP A 24 -27.11 -22.58 8.01
N VAL A 25 -26.47 -23.49 7.26
CA VAL A 25 -25.36 -24.33 7.78
C VAL A 25 -24.17 -23.49 8.23
N VAL A 26 -23.81 -22.46 7.46
CA VAL A 26 -22.69 -21.56 7.77
C VAL A 26 -22.97 -20.78 9.05
N VAL A 27 -24.17 -20.22 9.17
CA VAL A 27 -24.59 -19.44 10.35
C VAL A 27 -24.64 -20.32 11.59
N GLU A 28 -25.24 -21.51 11.51
CA GLU A 28 -25.31 -22.43 12.64
C GLU A 28 -23.92 -22.83 13.13
N LYS A 29 -23.02 -23.21 12.20
CA LYS A 29 -21.65 -23.57 12.57
C LYS A 29 -20.86 -22.39 13.14
N GLY A 30 -21.06 -21.19 12.60
CA GLY A 30 -20.48 -19.97 13.14
C GLY A 30 -20.97 -19.65 14.56
N ARG A 31 -22.24 -19.94 14.87
CA ARG A 31 -22.81 -19.80 16.21
C ARG A 31 -22.17 -20.76 17.21
N GLU A 32 -22.01 -22.03 16.84
CA GLU A 32 -21.27 -23.01 17.65
C GLU A 32 -19.84 -22.54 17.94
N LEU A 33 -19.13 -22.05 16.92
CA LEU A 33 -17.78 -21.51 17.06
C LEU A 33 -17.74 -20.32 18.01
N SER A 34 -18.70 -19.41 17.92
CA SER A 34 -18.82 -18.26 18.83
C SER A 34 -18.90 -18.70 20.29
N GLU A 35 -19.69 -19.73 20.61
CA GLU A 35 -19.77 -20.26 21.98
C GLU A 35 -18.45 -20.89 22.44
N ILE A 36 -17.73 -21.56 21.54
CA ILE A 36 -16.38 -22.10 21.82
C ILE A 36 -15.40 -20.95 22.14
N TYR A 37 -15.41 -19.88 21.34
CA TYR A 37 -14.51 -18.72 21.57
C TYR A 37 -14.82 -17.98 22.88
N LYS A 38 -16.10 -17.89 23.29
CA LYS A 38 -16.47 -17.36 24.60
C LYS A 38 -15.88 -18.17 25.75
N GLN A 39 -15.77 -19.48 25.61
CA GLN A 39 -15.31 -20.39 26.66
C GLN A 39 -13.78 -20.52 26.73
N LYS A 40 -13.08 -20.52 25.59
CA LYS A 40 -11.65 -20.86 25.51
C LYS A 40 -10.68 -19.75 25.94
N GLY A 41 -11.14 -18.52 26.14
CA GLY A 41 -10.29 -17.40 26.53
C GLY A 41 -9.42 -16.83 25.40
N HIS A 42 -8.71 -15.74 25.71
CA HIS A 42 -8.28 -14.72 24.74
C HIS A 42 -6.87 -14.95 24.14
N ARG A 43 -6.70 -15.67 23.01
CA ARG A 43 -5.40 -15.69 22.28
C ARG A 43 -5.52 -15.86 20.76
N GLY A 44 -4.60 -15.23 20.01
CA GLY A 44 -4.42 -15.38 18.57
C GLY A 44 -5.36 -14.56 17.68
N ASP A 45 -5.15 -14.65 16.36
CA ASP A 45 -5.94 -13.92 15.34
C ASP A 45 -7.41 -14.32 15.34
N ASP A 46 -7.72 -15.59 15.59
CA ASP A 46 -9.08 -16.11 15.73
C ASP A 46 -9.88 -15.33 16.80
N TRP A 47 -9.23 -15.05 17.94
CA TRP A 47 -9.81 -14.23 19.01
C TRP A 47 -9.99 -12.77 18.58
N ARG A 48 -9.04 -12.20 17.82
CA ARG A 48 -9.15 -10.82 17.31
C ARG A 48 -10.31 -10.69 16.34
N ILE A 49 -10.52 -11.67 15.45
CA ILE A 49 -11.67 -11.77 14.55
C ILE A 49 -12.97 -11.82 15.36
N TYR A 50 -13.03 -12.72 16.35
CA TYR A 50 -14.18 -12.85 17.25
C TYR A 50 -14.48 -11.52 17.94
N ASN A 51 -13.49 -10.93 18.61
CA ASN A 51 -13.64 -9.70 19.38
C ASN A 51 -14.10 -8.54 18.50
N TYR A 52 -13.58 -8.43 17.28
CA TYR A 52 -13.97 -7.38 16.35
C TYR A 52 -15.39 -7.55 15.83
N TYR A 53 -15.72 -8.71 15.24
CA TYR A 53 -17.04 -8.92 14.63
C TYR A 53 -18.16 -9.22 15.64
N SER A 54 -17.85 -9.49 16.91
CA SER A 54 -18.85 -9.62 17.97
C SER A 54 -19.36 -8.26 18.47
N ARG A 55 -18.72 -7.17 18.08
CA ARG A 55 -19.15 -5.81 18.43
C ARG A 55 -20.49 -5.46 17.77
N PRO A 56 -21.54 -5.13 18.55
CA PRO A 56 -22.86 -4.84 17.99
C PRO A 56 -22.92 -3.63 17.06
N ASP A 57 -22.08 -2.61 17.30
CA ASP A 57 -21.98 -1.42 16.45
C ASP A 57 -21.43 -1.78 15.06
N ILE A 58 -20.38 -2.60 15.00
CA ILE A 58 -19.80 -3.11 13.74
C ILE A 58 -20.82 -3.97 12.98
N GLN A 59 -21.46 -4.92 13.67
CA GLN A 59 -22.47 -5.80 13.06
C GLN A 59 -23.58 -5.00 12.40
N ARG A 60 -24.15 -4.03 13.13
CA ARG A 60 -25.23 -3.18 12.60
C ARG A 60 -24.76 -2.34 11.41
N ALA A 61 -23.61 -1.67 11.52
CA ALA A 61 -23.11 -0.81 10.46
C ALA A 61 -22.80 -1.60 9.16
N MET A 62 -22.22 -2.79 9.29
CA MET A 62 -21.97 -3.70 8.17
C MET A 62 -23.28 -4.22 7.56
N PHE A 63 -24.25 -4.58 8.40
CA PHE A 63 -25.56 -5.07 7.95
C PHE A 63 -26.29 -4.03 7.10
N GLU A 64 -26.34 -2.78 7.58
CA GLU A 64 -26.96 -1.68 6.84
C GLU A 64 -26.28 -1.44 5.48
N TYR A 65 -24.94 -1.50 5.43
CA TYR A 65 -24.20 -1.38 4.17
C TYR A 65 -24.42 -2.57 3.22
N ALA A 66 -24.56 -3.78 3.78
CA ALA A 66 -24.76 -5.03 3.05
C ALA A 66 -26.19 -5.23 2.53
N ARG A 67 -27.16 -4.45 3.02
CA ARG A 67 -28.58 -4.65 2.77
C ARG A 67 -28.92 -4.73 1.27
N GLY A 68 -29.60 -5.80 0.89
CA GLY A 68 -30.01 -6.08 -0.48
C GLY A 68 -28.87 -6.43 -1.45
N ARG A 69 -27.62 -6.59 -0.97
CA ARG A 69 -26.48 -7.05 -1.77
C ARG A 69 -26.35 -8.56 -1.69
N ARG A 70 -25.85 -9.14 -2.77
CA ARG A 70 -25.26 -10.48 -2.72
C ARG A 70 -23.91 -10.40 -2.06
N ILE A 71 -23.64 -11.32 -1.14
CA ILE A 71 -22.42 -11.33 -0.33
C ILE A 71 -21.54 -12.51 -0.73
N THR A 72 -20.22 -12.32 -0.64
CA THR A 72 -19.23 -13.39 -0.75
C THR A 72 -18.09 -13.15 0.24
N VAL A 73 -17.33 -14.19 0.54
CA VAL A 73 -16.12 -14.11 1.36
C VAL A 73 -14.94 -14.51 0.49
N LEU A 74 -13.91 -13.65 0.40
CA LEU A 74 -12.87 -13.75 -0.62
C LEU A 74 -12.05 -15.06 -0.49
N ARG A 75 -11.52 -15.55 -1.63
CA ARG A 75 -10.99 -16.91 -1.92
C ARG A 75 -12.00 -18.05 -1.98
N HIS A 76 -13.24 -17.82 -1.58
CA HIS A 76 -14.35 -18.71 -1.91
C HIS A 76 -15.40 -17.95 -2.73
N PHE A 77 -15.08 -17.53 -3.96
CA PHE A 77 -16.10 -17.03 -4.91
C PHE A 77 -17.25 -18.05 -5.15
N ARG A 78 -17.07 -19.31 -4.71
CA ARG A 78 -18.10 -20.34 -4.66
C ARG A 78 -19.04 -20.23 -3.45
N SER A 79 -18.67 -19.49 -2.41
CA SER A 79 -19.48 -19.13 -1.23
C SER A 79 -20.21 -17.82 -1.53
N LEU A 80 -21.18 -17.91 -2.44
CA LEU A 80 -22.13 -16.83 -2.67
C LEU A 80 -23.25 -16.98 -1.65
N TYR A 81 -23.62 -15.88 -1.02
CA TYR A 81 -24.78 -15.78 -0.16
C TYR A 81 -25.78 -14.84 -0.82
N SER A 82 -27.07 -15.14 -0.68
CA SER A 82 -28.14 -14.31 -1.26
C SER A 82 -28.13 -12.91 -0.64
N GLU A 83 -28.06 -12.84 0.68
CA GLU A 83 -28.04 -11.62 1.51
C GLU A 83 -27.63 -11.99 2.94
N ILE A 84 -27.23 -10.99 3.73
CA ILE A 84 -27.13 -11.12 5.20
C ILE A 84 -28.53 -10.85 5.76
N ARG A 85 -29.02 -11.71 6.65
CA ARG A 85 -30.40 -11.64 7.16
C ARG A 85 -30.49 -10.83 8.45
N GLU A 86 -29.54 -11.02 9.35
CA GLU A 86 -29.47 -10.31 10.64
C GLU A 86 -28.05 -9.80 10.91
N PRO A 87 -27.86 -8.76 11.73
CA PRO A 87 -26.53 -8.23 12.05
C PRO A 87 -25.56 -9.27 12.62
N GLU A 88 -26.04 -10.18 13.45
CA GLU A 88 -25.26 -11.21 14.13
C GLU A 88 -24.65 -12.22 13.15
N ASP A 89 -25.27 -12.41 11.97
CA ASP A 89 -24.78 -13.30 10.93
C ASP A 89 -23.39 -12.89 10.43
N ILE A 90 -22.99 -11.63 10.57
CA ILE A 90 -21.64 -11.16 10.22
C ILE A 90 -20.58 -11.86 11.06
N LEU A 91 -20.81 -12.02 12.36
CA LEU A 91 -19.89 -12.76 13.23
C LEU A 91 -19.83 -14.21 12.79
N TYR A 92 -20.99 -14.84 12.63
CA TYR A 92 -21.08 -16.28 12.36
C TYR A 92 -20.45 -16.65 11.01
N ILE A 93 -20.75 -15.88 9.96
CA ILE A 93 -20.13 -16.06 8.64
C ILE A 93 -18.61 -15.86 8.75
N SER A 94 -18.15 -14.82 9.45
CA SER A 94 -16.71 -14.55 9.61
C SER A 94 -15.97 -15.68 10.31
N LEU A 95 -16.47 -16.18 11.44
CA LEU A 95 -15.85 -17.27 12.20
C LEU A 95 -15.80 -18.57 11.40
N TYR A 96 -16.87 -18.90 10.69
CA TYR A 96 -16.92 -20.10 9.85
C TYR A 96 -15.82 -20.12 8.78
N HIS A 97 -15.54 -18.96 8.15
CA HIS A 97 -14.50 -18.85 7.13
C HIS A 97 -13.09 -18.71 7.73
N ALA A 98 -12.94 -18.06 8.88
CA ALA A 98 -11.67 -17.98 9.59
C ALA A 98 -11.15 -19.38 9.98
N GLU A 99 -12.02 -20.26 10.48
CA GLU A 99 -11.66 -21.66 10.83
C GLU A 99 -11.10 -22.46 9.62
N ARG A 100 -11.45 -22.05 8.39
CA ARG A 100 -11.16 -22.80 7.15
C ARG A 100 -10.06 -22.17 6.30
N SER A 101 -9.46 -21.08 6.76
CA SER A 101 -8.54 -20.27 5.95
C SER A 101 -7.44 -19.66 6.80
N ASN A 102 -6.21 -19.66 6.30
CA ASN A 102 -5.07 -18.96 6.91
C ASN A 102 -5.07 -17.45 6.58
N LEU A 103 -6.21 -16.88 6.23
CA LEU A 103 -6.39 -15.47 5.86
C LEU A 103 -7.55 -14.88 6.65
N TRP A 104 -7.52 -13.57 6.85
CA TRP A 104 -8.62 -12.86 7.50
C TRP A 104 -9.93 -12.99 6.69
N PRO A 105 -11.09 -13.17 7.35
CA PRO A 105 -12.36 -13.28 6.66
C PRO A 105 -12.79 -11.91 6.10
N SER A 106 -12.54 -11.72 4.80
CA SER A 106 -12.95 -10.52 4.06
C SER A 106 -14.31 -10.73 3.40
N LEU A 107 -15.33 -10.05 3.91
CA LEU A 107 -16.68 -9.98 3.34
C LEU A 107 -16.73 -8.93 2.23
N HIS A 108 -17.31 -9.30 1.10
CA HIS A 108 -17.53 -8.45 -0.06
C HIS A 108 -19.01 -8.46 -0.45
N GLY A 109 -19.52 -7.29 -0.82
CA GLY A 109 -20.87 -7.13 -1.36
C GLY A 109 -20.83 -6.75 -2.83
N GLN A 110 -21.79 -7.26 -3.59
CA GLN A 110 -21.98 -6.82 -4.97
C GLN A 110 -22.30 -5.31 -5.02
N ILE A 111 -21.78 -4.59 -6.01
CA ILE A 111 -22.01 -3.14 -6.17
C ILE A 111 -23.50 -2.84 -6.42
N SER A 112 -24.20 -3.71 -7.15
CA SER A 112 -25.65 -3.59 -7.27
C SER A 112 -26.36 -4.20 -6.07
N ARG A 113 -27.48 -3.58 -5.66
CA ARG A 113 -28.36 -4.06 -4.59
C ARG A 113 -29.82 -3.84 -4.90
N LYS A 114 -30.69 -4.54 -4.19
CA LYS A 114 -32.12 -4.32 -4.19
C LYS A 114 -32.51 -3.40 -3.03
N LEU A 115 -33.31 -2.39 -3.32
CA LEU A 115 -33.97 -1.56 -2.31
C LEU A 115 -35.16 -2.31 -1.70
N GLU A 116 -35.72 -1.78 -0.61
CA GLU A 116 -36.90 -2.34 0.06
C GLU A 116 -38.11 -2.44 -0.88
N ASN A 117 -38.27 -1.49 -1.80
CA ASN A 117 -39.31 -1.49 -2.82
C ASN A 117 -39.05 -2.49 -3.98
N GLY A 118 -37.96 -3.27 -3.89
CA GLY A 118 -37.55 -4.24 -4.91
C GLY A 118 -36.77 -3.65 -6.09
N GLU A 119 -36.61 -2.33 -6.16
CA GLU A 119 -35.85 -1.67 -7.23
C GLU A 119 -34.38 -2.07 -7.16
N GLN A 120 -33.79 -2.41 -8.31
CA GLN A 120 -32.36 -2.66 -8.40
C GLN A 120 -31.61 -1.36 -8.64
N VAL A 121 -30.77 -0.97 -7.70
CA VAL A 121 -29.83 0.15 -7.84
C VAL A 121 -28.40 -0.36 -7.94
N CYS A 122 -27.51 0.49 -8.44
CA CYS A 122 -26.10 0.17 -8.50
C CYS A 122 -25.27 1.38 -8.13
N ASP A 123 -24.40 1.22 -7.14
CA ASP A 123 -23.49 2.28 -6.76
C ASP A 123 -22.47 2.51 -7.87
N PHE A 124 -21.93 3.73 -7.91
CA PHE A 124 -20.79 4.04 -8.75
C PHE A 124 -19.54 4.14 -7.87
N VAL A 125 -18.58 3.26 -8.12
CA VAL A 125 -17.38 3.12 -7.30
C VAL A 125 -16.18 3.48 -8.14
N ILE A 126 -15.32 4.31 -7.58
CA ILE A 126 -14.03 4.70 -8.15
C ILE A 126 -12.94 4.23 -7.20
N GLU A 127 -11.97 3.51 -7.73
CA GLU A 127 -10.79 3.05 -7.02
C GLU A 127 -9.53 3.36 -7.82
N ILE A 128 -8.54 3.93 -7.14
CA ILE A 128 -7.18 4.09 -7.66
C ILE A 128 -6.27 3.14 -6.88
N ASP A 129 -5.74 2.11 -7.56
CA ASP A 129 -4.97 1.04 -6.92
C ASP A 129 -3.46 1.16 -7.22
N TYR A 130 -2.78 2.05 -6.52
CA TYR A 130 -1.33 1.96 -6.35
C TYR A 130 -1.04 0.96 -5.24
N LYS A 131 -0.91 -0.32 -5.62
CA LYS A 131 -0.70 -1.51 -4.76
C LYS A 131 0.30 -1.41 -3.59
N ARG A 132 1.07 -0.32 -3.46
CA ARG A 132 2.14 -0.18 -2.47
C ARG A 132 2.19 1.16 -1.72
N SER A 133 1.39 2.16 -2.10
CA SER A 133 1.45 3.48 -1.46
C SER A 133 0.06 4.03 -1.24
N TRP A 134 -0.43 3.91 0.00
CA TRP A 134 -1.72 4.45 0.39
C TRP A 134 -1.74 5.98 0.25
N GLU A 135 -0.65 6.67 0.60
CA GLU A 135 -0.50 8.12 0.43
C GLU A 135 -0.67 8.53 -1.04
N THR A 136 -0.03 7.79 -1.96
CA THR A 136 -0.17 8.05 -3.39
C THR A 136 -1.61 7.80 -3.86
N CYS A 137 -2.25 6.72 -3.41
CA CYS A 137 -3.66 6.47 -3.68
C CYS A 137 -4.56 7.62 -3.20
N PHE A 138 -4.39 8.07 -1.96
CA PHE A 138 -5.21 9.13 -1.37
C PHE A 138 -4.97 10.47 -2.06
N ARG A 139 -3.71 10.83 -2.30
CA ARG A 139 -3.32 12.04 -3.06
C ARG A 139 -3.91 12.03 -4.46
N ALA A 140 -3.88 10.89 -5.15
CA ALA A 140 -4.46 10.73 -6.49
C ALA A 140 -5.99 10.75 -6.48
N THR A 141 -6.62 10.31 -5.39
CA THR A 141 -8.08 10.26 -5.24
C THR A 141 -8.66 11.63 -4.88
N ARG A 142 -7.90 12.48 -4.17
CA ARG A 142 -8.35 13.80 -3.72
C ARG A 142 -8.99 14.68 -4.81
N PRO A 143 -8.40 14.87 -6.00
CA PRO A 143 -9.01 15.69 -7.04
C PRO A 143 -10.36 15.16 -7.54
N ILE A 144 -10.59 13.85 -7.44
CA ILE A 144 -11.87 13.23 -7.80
C ILE A 144 -12.95 13.59 -6.78
N ILE A 145 -12.62 13.47 -5.48
CA ILE A 145 -13.54 13.84 -4.40
C ILE A 145 -13.90 15.33 -4.50
N GLU A 146 -12.89 16.20 -4.62
CA GLU A 146 -13.09 17.65 -4.74
C GLU A 146 -13.97 18.00 -5.94
N MET A 147 -13.78 17.34 -7.09
CA MET A 147 -14.63 17.52 -8.27
C MET A 147 -16.10 17.18 -7.98
N PHE A 148 -16.40 16.07 -7.30
CA PHE A 148 -17.79 15.73 -6.99
C PHE A 148 -18.41 16.72 -5.99
N LEU A 149 -17.64 17.12 -4.98
CA LEU A 149 -18.10 18.08 -3.98
C LEU A 149 -18.36 19.46 -4.56
N ASP A 150 -17.56 19.91 -5.54
CA ASP A 150 -17.78 21.17 -6.26
C ASP A 150 -19.13 21.21 -7.00
N PHE A 151 -19.70 20.04 -7.34
CA PHE A 151 -21.03 19.90 -7.94
C PHE A 151 -22.11 19.50 -6.91
N GLY A 152 -21.77 19.45 -5.61
CA GLY A 152 -22.68 19.00 -4.55
C GLY A 152 -23.11 17.53 -4.70
N VAL A 153 -22.37 16.72 -5.45
CA VAL A 153 -22.67 15.29 -5.58
C VAL A 153 -22.39 14.62 -4.24
N HIS A 154 -23.34 13.83 -3.76
CA HIS A 154 -23.18 13.08 -2.51
C HIS A 154 -22.19 11.92 -2.74
N VAL A 155 -21.09 11.96 -1.98
CA VAL A 155 -20.00 10.99 -2.04
C VAL A 155 -19.73 10.40 -0.67
N CYS A 156 -19.57 9.09 -0.61
CA CYS A 156 -19.06 8.35 0.53
C CYS A 156 -17.62 7.92 0.24
N VAL A 157 -16.73 8.01 1.22
CA VAL A 157 -15.34 7.56 1.05
C VAL A 157 -14.98 6.57 2.13
N LYS A 158 -14.23 5.52 1.77
CA LYS A 158 -13.66 4.57 2.73
C LYS A 158 -12.27 4.12 2.31
N PHE A 159 -11.42 3.84 3.29
CA PHE A 159 -10.20 3.07 3.07
C PHE A 159 -10.56 1.65 2.66
N SER A 160 -9.83 1.06 1.73
CA SER A 160 -10.09 -0.32 1.28
C SER A 160 -9.65 -1.36 2.30
N GLY A 161 -8.83 -1.01 3.29
CA GLY A 161 -8.11 -1.96 4.14
C GLY A 161 -6.79 -2.41 3.52
N HIS A 162 -6.41 -1.89 2.35
CA HIS A 162 -5.11 -2.17 1.72
C HIS A 162 -4.31 -0.88 1.51
N CYS A 163 -4.45 -0.23 0.34
CA CYS A 163 -3.79 1.05 0.04
C CYS A 163 -4.75 2.10 -0.52
N SER A 164 -5.77 1.66 -1.27
CA SER A 164 -6.68 2.54 -1.96
C SER A 164 -7.75 3.18 -1.06
N ALA A 165 -8.22 4.36 -1.49
CA ALA A 165 -9.51 4.89 -1.08
C ALA A 165 -10.55 4.50 -2.13
N HIS A 166 -11.73 4.07 -1.67
CA HIS A 166 -12.90 3.90 -2.53
C HIS A 166 -13.78 5.13 -2.42
N VAL A 167 -14.03 5.79 -3.55
CA VAL A 167 -15.04 6.85 -3.65
C VAL A 167 -16.33 6.22 -4.18
N ILE A 168 -17.40 6.33 -3.42
CA ILE A 168 -18.67 5.64 -3.67
C ILE A 168 -19.76 6.70 -3.81
N ILE A 169 -20.50 6.65 -4.92
CA ILE A 169 -21.75 7.39 -5.09
C ILE A 169 -22.89 6.39 -4.99
N PRO A 170 -23.74 6.47 -3.94
CA PRO A 170 -24.88 5.59 -3.78
C PRO A 170 -25.80 5.60 -5.00
N GLY A 171 -26.29 4.44 -5.43
CA GLY A 171 -27.13 4.32 -6.62
C GLY A 171 -28.41 5.18 -6.59
N GLU A 172 -28.95 5.48 -5.41
CA GLU A 172 -30.11 6.35 -5.19
C GLU A 172 -29.85 7.80 -5.61
N THR A 173 -28.58 8.21 -5.63
CA THR A 173 -28.14 9.53 -6.09
C THR A 173 -28.42 9.75 -7.57
N PHE A 174 -28.47 8.67 -8.36
CA PHE A 174 -28.76 8.76 -9.78
C PHE A 174 -30.27 8.94 -10.03
N PRO A 175 -30.66 9.86 -10.94
CA PRO A 175 -32.02 9.94 -11.44
C PRO A 175 -32.48 8.58 -11.99
N ILE A 176 -33.74 8.24 -11.81
CA ILE A 176 -34.29 6.92 -12.16
C ILE A 176 -34.00 6.57 -13.63
N ASP A 177 -34.16 7.52 -14.55
CA ASP A 177 -33.89 7.34 -15.99
C ASP A 177 -32.39 7.26 -16.33
N LYS A 178 -31.50 7.54 -15.38
CA LYS A 178 -30.03 7.53 -15.53
C LYS A 178 -29.32 6.43 -14.75
N ARG A 179 -30.03 5.49 -14.12
CA ARG A 179 -29.46 4.34 -13.39
C ARG A 179 -28.86 3.23 -14.28
N SER A 180 -28.78 3.44 -15.59
CA SER A 180 -28.30 2.41 -16.52
C SER A 180 -26.81 2.13 -16.37
N PRO A 181 -26.35 0.87 -16.62
CA PRO A 181 -24.92 0.56 -16.66
C PRO A 181 -24.10 1.41 -17.65
N HIS A 182 -24.72 1.84 -18.75
CA HIS A 182 -24.05 2.64 -19.78
C HIS A 182 -23.59 4.00 -19.27
N ILE A 183 -24.44 4.70 -18.49
CA ILE A 183 -24.10 5.98 -17.87
C ILE A 183 -22.86 5.84 -16.97
N ARG A 184 -22.75 4.75 -16.21
CA ARG A 184 -21.60 4.49 -15.35
C ARG A 184 -20.31 4.29 -16.13
N SER A 185 -20.35 3.58 -17.27
CA SER A 185 -19.19 3.44 -18.15
C SER A 185 -18.76 4.80 -18.71
N GLN A 186 -19.70 5.64 -19.14
CA GLN A 186 -19.41 7.00 -19.63
C GLN A 186 -18.83 7.89 -18.52
N LEU A 187 -19.37 7.81 -17.30
CA LEU A 187 -18.83 8.51 -16.15
C LEU A 187 -17.42 8.05 -15.79
N MET A 188 -17.15 6.74 -15.83
CA MET A 188 -15.80 6.23 -15.59
C MET A 188 -14.80 6.73 -16.64
N GLN A 189 -15.21 6.82 -17.91
CA GLN A 189 -14.41 7.46 -18.96
C GLN A 189 -14.19 8.95 -18.70
N PHE A 190 -15.23 9.65 -18.25
CA PHE A 190 -15.13 11.06 -17.86
C PHE A 190 -14.11 11.25 -16.73
N VAL A 191 -14.24 10.49 -15.64
CA VAL A 191 -13.30 10.50 -14.50
C VAL A 191 -11.88 10.22 -14.99
N SER A 192 -11.68 9.17 -15.79
CA SER A 192 -10.37 8.84 -16.39
C SER A 192 -9.78 10.01 -17.21
N SER A 193 -10.61 10.82 -17.87
CA SER A 193 -10.16 11.98 -18.65
C SER A 193 -9.83 13.21 -17.82
N VAL A 194 -10.44 13.35 -16.63
CA VAL A 194 -10.14 14.44 -15.69
C VAL A 194 -8.82 14.15 -14.98
N VAL A 195 -8.57 12.87 -14.66
CA VAL A 195 -7.38 12.45 -13.93
C VAL A 195 -6.33 11.90 -14.88
N LYS A 196 -5.85 12.74 -15.80
CA LYS A 196 -4.92 12.40 -16.90
C LYS A 196 -3.61 11.70 -16.47
N HIS A 197 -3.29 11.72 -15.19
CA HIS A 197 -2.07 11.14 -14.62
C HIS A 197 -2.30 9.89 -13.76
N VAL A 198 -3.53 9.33 -13.76
CA VAL A 198 -3.83 8.11 -13.01
C VAL A 198 -4.01 6.95 -13.98
N GLU A 199 -2.90 6.25 -14.23
CA GLU A 199 -2.86 5.03 -15.05
C GLU A 199 -3.59 3.85 -14.37
N LYS A 200 -3.81 3.93 -13.05
CA LYS A 200 -4.28 2.81 -12.21
C LYS A 200 -5.73 2.92 -11.74
N LEU A 201 -6.59 3.56 -12.53
CA LEU A 201 -8.03 3.60 -12.27
C LEU A 201 -8.65 2.22 -12.54
N ASP A 202 -9.22 1.57 -11.52
CA ASP A 202 -9.87 0.27 -11.70
C ASP A 202 -11.24 0.43 -12.38
N ARG A 203 -11.34 -0.08 -13.60
CA ARG A 203 -12.56 -0.06 -14.42
C ARG A 203 -13.49 -1.23 -14.14
N SER A 204 -13.07 -2.20 -13.34
CA SER A 204 -13.85 -3.40 -13.00
C SER A 204 -15.18 -3.05 -12.30
N PHE A 205 -15.19 -1.96 -11.52
CA PHE A 205 -16.36 -1.42 -10.82
C PHE A 205 -17.47 -0.85 -11.72
N THR A 206 -17.23 -0.76 -13.04
CA THR A 206 -18.32 -0.44 -13.99
C THR A 206 -19.33 -1.59 -14.11
N SER A 207 -18.94 -2.81 -13.77
CA SER A 207 -19.84 -3.96 -13.79
C SER A 207 -20.71 -3.98 -12.53
N PRO A 208 -22.06 -4.02 -12.65
CA PRO A 208 -22.94 -4.16 -11.49
C PRO A 208 -22.76 -5.49 -10.73
N ALA A 209 -22.13 -6.48 -11.36
CA ALA A 209 -21.87 -7.79 -10.79
C ALA A 209 -20.52 -7.88 -10.06
N HIS A 210 -19.72 -6.82 -10.10
CA HIS A 210 -18.45 -6.79 -9.40
C HIS A 210 -18.68 -6.70 -7.88
N PHE A 211 -17.73 -7.20 -7.11
CA PHE A 211 -17.80 -7.30 -5.65
C PHE A 211 -16.82 -6.30 -5.03
N LEU A 212 -17.33 -5.45 -4.16
CA LEU A 212 -16.55 -4.49 -3.37
C LEU A 212 -16.47 -5.00 -1.93
N ARG A 213 -15.30 -4.91 -1.30
CA ARG A 213 -15.17 -5.21 0.14
C ARG A 213 -16.19 -4.36 0.92
N LEU A 214 -16.94 -4.96 1.85
CA LEU A 214 -17.91 -4.20 2.63
C LEU A 214 -17.21 -3.12 3.46
N ALA A 215 -17.90 -2.04 3.81
CA ALA A 215 -17.45 -1.17 4.89
C ALA A 215 -17.30 -2.00 6.18
N TYR A 216 -16.29 -1.70 6.99
CA TYR A 216 -15.92 -2.39 8.23
C TYR A 216 -15.50 -3.88 8.10
N SER A 217 -15.38 -4.39 6.87
CA SER A 217 -14.85 -5.75 6.62
C SER A 217 -13.32 -5.78 6.69
N ILE A 218 -12.76 -6.82 7.31
CA ILE A 218 -11.31 -7.03 7.42
C ILE A 218 -10.72 -7.41 6.07
N ASN A 219 -9.59 -6.82 5.68
CA ASN A 219 -8.85 -7.20 4.49
C ASN A 219 -8.12 -8.53 4.70
N GLU A 220 -8.27 -9.44 3.75
CA GLU A 220 -7.78 -10.81 3.83
C GLU A 220 -6.26 -10.94 3.96
N LYS A 221 -5.49 -9.93 3.53
CA LYS A 221 -4.02 -9.95 3.54
C LYS A 221 -3.41 -9.13 4.66
N THR A 222 -3.96 -7.95 4.92
CA THR A 222 -3.34 -6.97 5.82
C THR A 222 -3.90 -7.05 7.24
N GLY A 223 -5.07 -7.68 7.44
CA GLY A 223 -5.79 -7.63 8.71
C GLY A 223 -6.37 -6.25 9.05
N LEU A 224 -6.22 -5.26 8.17
CA LEU A 224 -6.78 -3.93 8.34
C LEU A 224 -8.23 -3.87 7.87
N VAL A 225 -9.01 -3.02 8.49
CA VAL A 225 -10.42 -2.83 8.20
C VAL A 225 -10.64 -1.90 7.01
N SER A 226 -11.62 -2.23 6.17
CA SER A 226 -12.10 -1.28 5.16
C SER A 226 -12.95 -0.18 5.81
N LEU A 227 -12.26 0.84 6.32
CA LEU A 227 -12.80 1.83 7.24
C LEU A 227 -13.44 3.03 6.50
N PRO A 228 -14.74 3.32 6.71
CA PRO A 228 -15.35 4.60 6.37
C PRO A 228 -14.57 5.82 6.88
N ILE A 229 -14.49 6.86 6.07
CA ILE A 229 -13.75 8.10 6.39
C ILE A 229 -14.68 9.29 6.18
N ARG A 230 -14.78 10.19 7.16
CA ARG A 230 -15.50 11.46 6.96
C ARG A 230 -14.72 12.33 5.97
N LEU A 231 -15.40 13.09 5.14
CA LEU A 231 -14.76 13.87 4.08
C LEU A 231 -13.75 14.89 4.64
N GLU A 232 -14.07 15.48 5.78
CA GLU A 232 -13.21 16.40 6.54
C GLU A 232 -11.96 15.73 7.12
N GLU A 233 -11.98 14.42 7.30
CA GLU A 233 -10.86 13.61 7.82
C GLU A 233 -9.97 13.05 6.69
N PHE A 234 -10.42 13.10 5.44
CA PHE A 234 -9.76 12.42 4.31
C PHE A 234 -8.27 12.77 4.17
N ASN A 235 -7.92 14.05 4.33
CA ASN A 235 -6.53 14.51 4.20
C ASN A 235 -5.64 14.16 5.40
N ASN A 236 -6.24 13.80 6.53
CA ASN A 236 -5.56 13.45 7.77
C ASN A 236 -5.74 11.96 8.10
N PHE A 237 -6.23 11.17 7.15
CA PHE A 237 -6.40 9.74 7.34
C PHE A 237 -5.04 9.05 7.42
N PHE A 238 -4.91 8.12 8.36
CA PHE A 238 -3.75 7.25 8.50
C PHE A 238 -4.24 5.81 8.64
N TRP A 239 -3.56 4.87 7.98
CA TRP A 239 -3.99 3.47 7.91
C TRP A 239 -4.07 2.78 9.27
N GLN A 240 -3.34 3.27 10.29
CA GLN A 240 -3.39 2.75 11.66
C GLN A 240 -4.78 2.85 12.28
N ALA A 241 -5.59 3.84 11.89
CA ALA A 241 -6.99 3.96 12.34
C ALA A 241 -7.84 2.75 11.92
N ALA A 242 -7.39 1.98 10.91
CA ALA A 242 -8.05 0.78 10.42
C ALA A 242 -7.60 -0.51 11.14
N ARG A 243 -6.81 -0.45 12.21
CA ARG A 243 -6.55 -1.61 13.08
C ARG A 243 -7.83 -2.00 13.83
N LEU A 244 -8.06 -3.30 14.03
CA LEU A 244 -9.30 -3.84 14.60
C LEU A 244 -9.70 -3.17 15.92
N GLU A 245 -8.70 -2.84 16.73
CA GLU A 245 -8.84 -2.25 18.07
C GLU A 245 -9.14 -0.74 18.03
N GLU A 246 -8.78 -0.07 16.94
CA GLU A 246 -8.91 1.40 16.77
C GLU A 246 -10.19 1.82 16.04
N VAL A 247 -10.85 0.87 15.36
CA VAL A 247 -12.01 1.16 14.51
C VAL A 247 -13.18 1.67 15.33
N LYS A 248 -13.69 2.84 14.91
CA LYS A 248 -14.92 3.46 15.39
C LYS A 248 -15.94 3.50 14.26
N VAL A 249 -17.19 3.17 14.58
CA VAL A 249 -18.29 3.31 13.62
C VAL A 249 -18.53 4.79 13.37
N VAL A 250 -18.55 5.15 12.08
CA VAL A 250 -18.92 6.49 11.62
C VAL A 250 -20.42 6.52 11.40
N ASP A 251 -21.14 7.08 12.37
CA ASP A 251 -22.58 7.31 12.24
C ASP A 251 -22.88 8.14 11.00
N ASP A 252 -24.01 7.83 10.37
CA ASP A 252 -24.56 8.52 9.19
C ASP A 252 -23.68 8.49 7.93
N TRP A 253 -22.61 7.69 7.92
CA TRP A 253 -21.76 7.54 6.73
C TRP A 253 -22.48 6.88 5.55
N TRP A 254 -23.44 6.00 5.82
CA TRP A 254 -24.23 5.30 4.80
C TRP A 254 -25.73 5.45 5.07
N GLY A 255 -26.53 5.44 4.01
CA GLY A 255 -28.00 5.44 4.08
C GLY A 255 -28.65 6.82 4.14
N ILE A 256 -27.93 7.87 4.53
CA ILE A 256 -28.47 9.25 4.52
C ILE A 256 -28.21 9.89 3.15
N VAL A 257 -29.24 9.86 2.32
CA VAL A 257 -29.23 10.48 1.00
C VAL A 257 -30.08 11.77 1.05
N PRO A 258 -29.50 12.97 0.84
CA PRO A 258 -30.25 14.22 0.84
C PRO A 258 -31.37 14.23 -0.22
N ALA A 259 -32.49 14.88 0.07
CA ALA A 259 -33.65 14.90 -0.83
C ALA A 259 -33.36 15.55 -2.20
N ASP A 260 -32.46 16.53 -2.24
CA ASP A 260 -32.06 17.26 -3.46
C ASP A 260 -30.95 16.57 -4.26
N VAL A 261 -30.48 15.40 -3.83
CA VAL A 261 -29.27 14.79 -4.40
C VAL A 261 -29.42 14.43 -5.89
N GLN A 262 -30.62 14.05 -6.33
CA GLN A 262 -30.85 13.61 -7.71
C GLN A 262 -30.81 14.79 -8.69
N GLU A 263 -31.19 15.99 -8.23
CA GLU A 263 -31.08 17.23 -9.00
C GLU A 263 -29.61 17.59 -9.20
N ARG A 264 -28.83 17.63 -8.12
CA ARG A 264 -27.37 17.90 -8.17
C ARG A 264 -26.64 16.87 -9.03
N MET A 265 -27.01 15.59 -8.91
CA MET A 265 -26.45 14.54 -9.77
C MET A 265 -26.85 14.73 -11.23
N SER A 266 -28.08 15.16 -11.52
CA SER A 266 -28.52 15.46 -12.89
C SER A 266 -27.69 16.56 -13.54
N GLU A 267 -27.42 17.64 -12.81
CA GLU A 267 -26.56 18.73 -13.27
C GLU A 267 -25.13 18.24 -13.57
N PHE A 268 -24.56 17.44 -12.65
CA PHE A 268 -23.25 16.84 -12.86
C PHE A 268 -23.23 15.90 -14.08
N LEU A 269 -24.25 15.06 -14.26
CA LEU A 269 -24.37 14.18 -15.43
C LEU A 269 -24.45 14.97 -16.73
N GLN A 270 -25.22 16.06 -16.76
CA GLN A 270 -25.29 16.93 -17.94
C GLN A 270 -23.91 17.50 -18.26
N PHE A 271 -23.20 18.01 -17.25
CA PHE A 271 -21.84 18.52 -17.38
C PHE A 271 -20.86 17.44 -17.90
N ALA A 272 -20.81 16.28 -17.24
CA ALA A 272 -19.86 15.22 -17.53
C ALA A 272 -20.06 14.60 -18.91
N LEU A 273 -21.32 14.43 -19.34
CA LEU A 273 -21.66 13.73 -20.58
C LEU A 273 -21.74 14.64 -21.81
N HIS A 274 -22.12 15.92 -21.66
CA HIS A 274 -22.37 16.77 -22.84
C HIS A 274 -21.16 17.57 -23.32
N LYS A 275 -20.08 17.68 -22.51
CA LYS A 275 -18.70 18.13 -22.81
C LYS A 275 -18.42 19.21 -23.87
N LYS A 276 -19.41 19.90 -24.45
CA LYS A 276 -19.18 20.69 -25.66
C LYS A 276 -18.56 22.06 -25.40
N HIS A 277 -18.87 22.77 -24.30
CA HIS A 277 -18.24 24.08 -24.05
C HIS A 277 -18.27 24.51 -22.57
N PHE A 278 -17.64 23.76 -21.65
CA PHE A 278 -17.41 24.27 -20.30
C PHE A 278 -16.03 24.96 -20.23
N THR A 279 -15.99 26.24 -20.59
CA THR A 279 -14.80 27.08 -20.48
C THR A 279 -14.44 27.30 -19.01
N VAL A 280 -13.15 27.29 -18.69
CA VAL A 280 -12.55 27.45 -17.35
C VAL A 280 -13.13 28.63 -16.55
N LYS A 281 -13.66 29.66 -17.24
CA LYS A 281 -14.29 30.84 -16.64
C LYS A 281 -15.57 30.51 -15.83
N LYS A 282 -16.45 29.65 -16.35
CA LYS A 282 -17.67 29.22 -15.62
C LYS A 282 -17.36 28.39 -14.38
N LYS A 283 -16.23 27.68 -14.36
CA LYS A 283 -15.75 26.90 -13.21
C LYS A 283 -15.50 27.79 -11.98
N ARG A 284 -14.96 28.99 -12.19
CA ARG A 284 -14.71 29.97 -11.10
C ARG A 284 -15.98 30.63 -10.60
N GLU A 285 -16.97 30.83 -11.45
CA GLU A 285 -18.25 31.47 -11.09
C GLU A 285 -19.17 30.50 -10.35
N ALA A 286 -19.31 29.26 -10.81
CA ALA A 286 -20.06 28.21 -10.12
C ALA A 286 -19.46 27.93 -8.73
N ALA A 287 -18.13 27.76 -8.63
CA ALA A 287 -17.47 27.57 -7.33
C ALA A 287 -17.62 28.79 -6.38
N LYS A 288 -17.74 30.02 -6.91
CA LYS A 288 -18.04 31.23 -6.11
C LYS A 288 -19.48 31.24 -5.63
N GLN A 289 -20.45 30.94 -6.49
CA GLN A 289 -21.87 30.86 -6.11
C GLN A 289 -22.12 29.73 -5.11
N PHE A 290 -21.48 28.58 -5.28
CA PHE A 290 -21.61 27.45 -4.36
C PHE A 290 -21.00 27.76 -2.98
N LYS A 291 -19.84 28.44 -2.92
CA LYS A 291 -19.27 28.93 -1.65
C LYS A 291 -20.15 29.97 -0.95
N GLN A 292 -21.01 30.66 -1.68
CA GLN A 292 -21.98 31.63 -1.14
C GLN A 292 -23.31 30.96 -0.73
N ALA A 293 -23.73 29.89 -1.43
CA ALA A 293 -24.95 29.14 -1.16
C ALA A 293 -24.77 28.04 -0.08
N ALA A 294 -23.54 27.55 0.13
CA ALA A 294 -23.20 26.72 1.27
C ALA A 294 -23.27 27.57 2.55
N VAL A 295 -24.47 27.70 3.09
CA VAL A 295 -24.69 28.07 4.48
C VAL A 295 -23.79 27.15 5.30
N LYS A 296 -22.70 27.70 5.86
CA LYS A 296 -21.85 26.95 6.79
C LYS A 296 -22.81 26.31 7.80
N PRO A 297 -22.93 24.96 7.86
CA PRO A 297 -23.66 24.37 8.97
C PRO A 297 -23.02 24.95 10.23
N LYS A 298 -23.84 25.50 11.13
CA LYS A 298 -23.39 25.92 12.46
C LYS A 298 -23.01 24.65 13.21
N ILE A 299 -21.84 24.10 12.89
CA ILE A 299 -21.19 23.06 13.65
C ILE A 299 -20.64 23.77 14.88
N ALA A 300 -21.06 23.30 16.05
CA ALA A 300 -20.63 23.78 17.35
C ALA A 300 -19.09 23.77 17.48
N PRO A 301 -18.50 24.59 18.39
CA PRO A 301 -17.14 25.06 18.27
C PRO A 301 -16.08 23.95 18.23
N GLN A 302 -15.22 24.04 17.21
CA GLN A 302 -14.06 23.19 16.86
C GLN A 302 -12.97 23.05 17.94
N LYS A 303 -13.19 23.43 19.20
CA LYS A 303 -12.14 23.41 20.24
C LYS A 303 -11.62 22.00 20.55
N LYS A 304 -12.47 20.96 20.46
CA LYS A 304 -12.07 19.56 20.69
C LYS A 304 -11.30 18.95 19.51
N ILE A 305 -11.62 19.39 18.28
CA ILE A 305 -10.93 18.95 17.04
C ILE A 305 -9.56 19.63 16.94
N ILE A 306 -9.45 20.91 17.29
CA ILE A 306 -8.15 21.62 17.35
C ILE A 306 -7.22 21.00 18.40
N ALA A 307 -7.75 20.56 19.55
CA ALA A 307 -6.96 19.87 20.57
C ALA A 307 -6.48 18.47 20.10
N LEU A 308 -7.29 17.72 19.36
CA LEU A 308 -6.89 16.44 18.75
C LEU A 308 -5.93 16.64 17.56
N GLN A 309 -6.08 17.72 16.79
CA GLN A 309 -5.15 18.13 15.72
C GLN A 309 -3.81 18.61 16.26
N GLN A 310 -3.77 19.18 17.47
CA GLN A 310 -2.53 19.52 18.17
C GLN A 310 -1.85 18.29 18.79
N LEU A 311 -2.59 17.21 19.06
CA LEU A 311 -2.06 15.92 19.54
C LEU A 311 -1.56 15.00 18.43
N ALA A 312 -2.04 15.18 17.20
CA ALA A 312 -1.63 14.40 16.02
C ALA A 312 -0.84 15.28 15.02
N GLN A 313 0.15 16.03 15.51
CA GLN A 313 1.12 16.60 14.57
C GLN A 313 1.84 15.43 13.88
N PRO A 314 1.95 15.43 12.54
CA PRO A 314 2.73 14.42 11.85
C PRO A 314 4.14 14.43 12.46
N LEU A 315 4.63 13.25 12.85
CA LEU A 315 5.96 13.11 13.40
C LEU A 315 6.95 13.76 12.43
N THR A 316 7.83 14.60 12.96
CA THR A 316 8.98 15.07 12.19
C THR A 316 9.83 13.87 11.75
N ASP A 317 10.61 14.01 10.66
CA ASP A 317 11.52 12.95 10.21
C ASP A 317 12.40 12.41 11.36
N HIS A 318 12.79 13.30 12.31
CA HIS A 318 13.52 12.92 13.53
C HIS A 318 12.70 12.06 14.50
N GLN A 319 11.47 12.44 14.81
CA GLN A 319 10.62 11.69 15.73
C GLN A 319 10.21 10.33 15.16
N LEU A 320 9.96 10.27 13.85
CA LEU A 320 9.71 9.02 13.15
C LEU A 320 10.93 8.09 13.25
N TYR A 321 12.13 8.64 13.02
CA TYR A 321 13.37 7.91 13.16
C TYR A 321 13.58 7.35 14.58
N ASP A 322 13.38 8.18 15.61
CA ASP A 322 13.53 7.77 17.00
C ASP A 322 12.57 6.64 17.36
N SER A 323 11.31 6.76 16.91
CA SER A 323 10.30 5.71 17.10
C SER A 323 10.68 4.39 16.41
N MET A 324 11.33 4.43 15.25
CA MET A 324 11.81 3.22 14.57
C MET A 324 12.93 2.53 15.36
N LEU A 325 13.88 3.31 15.90
CA LEU A 325 14.98 2.77 16.70
C LEU A 325 14.50 2.23 18.05
N GLU A 326 13.56 2.92 18.70
CA GLU A 326 12.94 2.46 19.95
C GLU A 326 12.19 1.14 19.73
N SER A 327 11.36 1.08 18.68
CA SER A 327 10.64 -0.15 18.32
C SER A 327 11.58 -1.32 18.00
N ALA A 328 12.73 -1.06 17.36
CA ALA A 328 13.75 -2.07 17.14
C ALA A 328 14.37 -2.59 18.45
N GLY A 329 14.64 -1.69 19.40
CA GLY A 329 15.16 -2.03 20.73
C GLY A 329 14.19 -2.88 21.53
N GLU A 330 12.90 -2.53 21.52
CA GLU A 330 11.84 -3.31 22.17
C GLU A 330 11.73 -4.71 21.56
N GLU A 331 11.77 -4.83 20.24
CA GLU A 331 11.67 -6.12 19.57
C GLU A 331 12.88 -7.02 19.85
N LEU A 332 14.09 -6.47 19.81
CA LEU A 332 15.31 -7.22 20.16
C LEU A 332 15.24 -7.72 21.59
N LYS A 333 14.85 -6.86 22.54
CA LYS A 333 14.69 -7.25 23.93
C LYS A 333 13.66 -8.37 24.10
N ARG A 334 12.51 -8.27 23.42
CA ARG A 334 11.50 -9.33 23.42
C ARG A 334 12.07 -10.65 22.88
N TYR A 335 12.84 -10.61 21.80
CA TYR A 335 13.50 -11.79 21.25
C TYR A 335 14.47 -12.42 22.26
N GLU A 336 15.34 -11.61 22.87
CA GLU A 336 16.33 -12.07 23.87
C GLU A 336 15.66 -12.69 25.10
N ASP A 337 14.61 -12.05 25.63
CA ASP A 337 13.83 -12.54 26.77
C ASP A 337 13.18 -13.90 26.48
N ARG A 338 12.85 -14.19 25.21
CA ARG A 338 12.21 -15.45 24.77
C ARG A 338 13.21 -16.54 24.40
N LEU A 339 14.37 -16.19 23.88
CA LEU A 339 15.38 -17.15 23.43
C LEU A 339 15.89 -18.04 24.59
N GLY A 340 15.84 -17.55 25.83
CA GLY A 340 16.23 -18.31 27.03
C GLY A 340 15.28 -19.43 27.45
N GLY A 341 14.09 -19.57 26.82
CA GLY A 341 13.12 -20.61 27.16
C GLY A 341 13.44 -21.98 26.56
N GLU A 342 13.66 -23.00 27.39
CA GLU A 342 13.97 -24.38 26.95
C GLU A 342 12.92 -24.94 25.97
N ASN A 343 11.63 -24.68 26.23
CA ASN A 343 10.53 -25.10 25.36
C ASN A 343 10.56 -24.41 23.99
N ILE A 344 10.93 -23.12 23.94
CA ILE A 344 11.04 -22.35 22.70
C ILE A 344 12.14 -22.93 21.83
N MET A 345 13.32 -23.18 22.39
CA MET A 345 14.43 -23.75 21.63
C MET A 345 14.11 -25.14 21.11
N THR A 346 13.42 -25.96 21.91
CA THR A 346 12.93 -27.28 21.49
C THR A 346 11.97 -27.16 20.30
N ALA A 347 11.02 -26.20 20.34
CA ALA A 347 10.11 -25.94 19.23
C ALA A 347 10.84 -25.48 17.97
N ILE A 348 11.81 -24.58 18.09
CA ILE A 348 12.63 -24.09 16.98
C ILE A 348 13.43 -25.22 16.32
N GLU A 349 14.07 -26.09 17.09
CA GLU A 349 14.83 -27.21 16.53
C GLU A 349 13.92 -28.21 15.79
N LYS A 350 12.70 -28.42 16.29
CA LYS A 350 11.68 -29.20 15.58
C LYS A 350 11.28 -28.53 14.26
N LEU A 351 11.01 -27.22 14.27
CA LEU A 351 10.71 -26.45 13.05
C LEU A 351 11.87 -26.51 12.04
N LYS A 352 13.12 -26.40 12.48
CA LYS A 352 14.31 -26.54 11.62
C LYS A 352 14.37 -27.92 10.96
N LYS A 353 14.06 -28.98 11.71
CA LYS A 353 14.02 -30.35 11.19
C LYS A 353 12.92 -30.54 10.14
N ASP A 354 11.74 -29.99 10.39
CA ASP A 354 10.59 -30.13 9.49
C ASP A 354 10.71 -29.25 8.23
N ASN A 355 11.31 -28.06 8.36
CA ASN A 355 11.61 -27.19 7.22
C ASN A 355 12.57 -27.84 6.22
N LYS A 356 13.57 -28.59 6.70
CA LYS A 356 14.47 -29.37 5.84
C LYS A 356 13.74 -30.43 5.01
N ASN A 357 12.60 -30.92 5.49
CA ASN A 357 11.80 -31.93 4.80
C ASN A 357 10.76 -31.33 3.85
N GLN A 358 10.73 -30.01 3.65
CA GLN A 358 9.74 -29.28 2.85
C GLN A 358 8.28 -29.57 3.23
N ALA A 359 8.04 -30.00 4.48
CA ALA A 359 6.69 -30.18 4.99
C ALA A 359 6.00 -28.81 5.10
N ILE A 360 4.70 -28.74 4.85
CA ILE A 360 3.91 -27.56 5.21
C ILE A 360 3.93 -27.47 6.74
N ILE A 361 4.65 -26.49 7.27
CA ILE A 361 4.87 -26.36 8.71
C ILE A 361 3.70 -25.61 9.34
N SER A 362 2.99 -26.25 10.26
CA SER A 362 2.03 -25.59 11.13
C SER A 362 2.73 -25.10 12.39
N LEU A 363 3.03 -23.79 12.45
CA LEU A 363 3.60 -23.16 13.65
C LEU A 363 2.69 -23.36 14.88
N ARG A 364 1.37 -23.39 14.67
CA ARG A 364 0.37 -23.60 15.73
C ARG A 364 0.49 -24.98 16.38
N GLU A 365 0.70 -26.02 15.57
CA GLU A 365 0.89 -27.39 16.09
C GLU A 365 2.17 -27.47 16.92
N HIS A 366 3.27 -26.92 16.41
CA HIS A 366 4.55 -26.90 17.11
C HIS A 366 4.49 -26.11 18.42
N ALA A 367 3.83 -24.96 18.42
CA ALA A 367 3.59 -24.17 19.63
C ALA A 367 2.83 -24.98 20.69
N LEU A 368 1.74 -25.66 20.28
CA LEU A 368 0.92 -26.47 21.17
C LEU A 368 1.68 -27.68 21.73
N GLU A 369 2.40 -28.40 20.87
CA GLU A 369 3.16 -29.61 21.26
C GLU A 369 4.30 -29.29 22.23
N CYS A 370 4.95 -28.14 22.06
CA CYS A 370 6.05 -27.71 22.92
C CYS A 370 5.59 -26.88 24.13
N GLY A 371 4.29 -26.60 24.26
CA GLY A 371 3.77 -25.75 25.34
C GLY A 371 4.33 -24.32 25.30
N VAL A 372 4.45 -23.75 24.10
CA VAL A 372 4.96 -22.40 23.84
C VAL A 372 3.84 -21.53 23.28
N GLU A 373 3.82 -20.23 23.61
CA GLU A 373 2.89 -19.30 22.97
C GLU A 373 3.21 -19.14 21.48
N LEU A 374 2.18 -19.16 20.63
CA LEU A 374 2.35 -19.06 19.18
C LEU A 374 3.10 -17.77 18.77
N ASP A 375 2.79 -16.64 19.41
CA ASP A 375 3.43 -15.36 19.11
C ASP A 375 4.91 -15.35 19.48
N ASP A 376 5.29 -16.00 20.58
CA ASP A 376 6.68 -16.13 21.01
C ASP A 376 7.46 -17.08 20.08
N LEU A 377 6.86 -18.22 19.71
CA LEU A 377 7.45 -19.14 18.73
C LEU A 377 7.61 -18.47 17.38
N TRP A 378 6.60 -17.70 16.94
CA TRP A 378 6.64 -16.97 15.68
C TRP A 378 7.73 -15.90 15.68
N LEU A 379 7.87 -15.12 16.75
CA LEU A 379 8.93 -14.11 16.91
C LEU A 379 10.32 -14.73 16.75
N VAL A 380 10.60 -15.79 17.52
CA VAL A 380 11.91 -16.46 17.50
C VAL A 380 12.15 -17.16 16.17
N TRP A 381 11.14 -17.84 15.63
CA TRP A 381 11.25 -18.52 14.33
C TRP A 381 11.53 -17.55 13.19
N ARG A 382 10.87 -16.39 13.19
CA ARG A 382 11.11 -15.34 12.22
C ARG A 382 12.56 -14.87 12.29
N TRP A 383 13.09 -14.64 13.49
CA TRP A 383 14.49 -14.26 13.71
C TRP A 383 15.45 -15.31 13.15
N GLU A 384 15.21 -16.59 13.42
CA GLU A 384 16.00 -17.70 12.88
C GLU A 384 16.02 -17.74 11.35
N LEU A 385 14.87 -17.50 10.70
CA LEU A 385 14.77 -17.43 9.24
C LEU A 385 15.55 -16.25 8.62
N ARG A 386 15.94 -15.27 9.43
CA ARG A 386 16.61 -14.02 9.02
C ARG A 386 17.93 -13.78 9.73
N GLN A 387 18.42 -14.75 10.48
CA GLN A 387 19.64 -14.63 11.27
C GLN A 387 20.82 -14.15 10.42
N ARG A 388 20.99 -14.73 9.22
CA ARG A 388 22.06 -14.35 8.29
C ARG A 388 21.96 -12.89 7.82
N ASP A 389 20.76 -12.39 7.60
CA ASP A 389 20.55 -11.01 7.16
C ASP A 389 20.90 -10.04 8.30
N LEU A 390 20.43 -10.34 9.51
CA LEU A 390 20.71 -9.52 10.70
C LEU A 390 22.19 -9.57 11.08
N GLU A 391 22.84 -10.74 11.00
CA GLU A 391 24.29 -10.88 11.18
C GLU A 391 25.08 -10.08 10.13
N TYR A 392 24.60 -10.03 8.89
CA TYR A 392 25.22 -9.20 7.85
C TYR A 392 25.14 -7.71 8.20
N TYR A 393 23.97 -7.20 8.60
CA TYR A 393 23.81 -5.79 8.99
C TYR A 393 24.44 -5.46 10.35
N ALA A 394 24.75 -6.45 11.19
CA ALA A 394 25.47 -6.26 12.45
C ALA A 394 26.97 -6.03 12.26
N LYS A 395 27.55 -6.34 11.09
CA LYS A 395 28.98 -6.17 10.82
C LYS A 395 29.35 -4.69 10.76
N ALA A 396 30.34 -4.30 11.56
CA ALA A 396 30.78 -2.91 11.66
C ALA A 396 31.27 -2.33 10.33
N GLU A 397 31.95 -3.14 9.52
CA GLU A 397 32.42 -2.76 8.18
C GLU A 397 31.27 -2.52 7.20
N ILE A 398 30.18 -3.30 7.30
CA ILE A 398 28.98 -3.13 6.47
C ILE A 398 28.24 -1.86 6.89
N GLN A 399 28.03 -1.68 8.19
CA GLN A 399 27.45 -0.45 8.76
C GLN A 399 28.22 0.79 8.30
N GLN A 400 29.54 0.77 8.41
CA GLN A 400 30.39 1.88 8.03
C GLN A 400 30.35 2.17 6.53
N ALA A 401 30.33 1.13 5.69
CA ALA A 401 30.25 1.27 4.24
C ALA A 401 28.91 1.87 3.81
N MET A 402 27.79 1.33 4.31
CA MET A 402 26.45 1.83 4.02
C MET A 402 26.23 3.26 4.55
N TYR A 403 26.77 3.59 5.73
CA TYR A 403 26.69 4.95 6.27
C TYR A 403 27.43 5.97 5.40
N ARG A 404 28.66 5.65 4.97
CA ARG A 404 29.42 6.51 4.04
C ARG A 404 28.69 6.68 2.72
N GLU A 405 28.10 5.61 2.22
CA GLU A 405 27.33 5.63 0.98
C GLU A 405 26.04 6.46 1.09
N ALA A 406 25.50 6.59 2.30
CA ALA A 406 24.34 7.39 2.65
C ALA A 406 24.67 8.84 3.04
N GLU A 407 25.95 9.23 3.09
CA GLU A 407 26.37 10.56 3.52
C GLU A 407 25.71 11.63 2.64
N ASP A 408 25.10 12.63 3.28
CA ASP A 408 24.30 13.70 2.65
C ASP A 408 23.08 13.21 1.82
N ARG A 409 22.60 11.99 2.05
CA ARG A 409 21.46 11.40 1.36
C ARG A 409 20.38 10.96 2.33
N ARG A 410 19.19 10.74 1.76
CA ARG A 410 18.09 10.07 2.46
C ARG A 410 18.12 8.58 2.13
N ILE A 411 17.84 7.76 3.13
CA ILE A 411 17.67 6.31 3.01
C ILE A 411 16.19 5.99 3.18
N GLN A 412 15.61 5.27 2.23
CA GLN A 412 14.34 4.58 2.39
C GLN A 412 14.56 3.30 3.17
N VAL A 413 13.79 3.12 4.24
CA VAL A 413 13.86 1.92 5.09
C VAL A 413 12.78 0.94 4.61
N GLY A 414 13.17 -0.07 3.82
CA GLY A 414 12.23 -0.96 3.11
C GLY A 414 11.73 -0.36 1.79
N SER A 415 11.04 -1.16 0.96
CA SER A 415 10.57 -0.72 -0.36
C SER A 415 9.54 0.39 -0.32
N ASP A 416 8.79 0.46 0.79
CA ASP A 416 7.63 1.34 0.95
C ASP A 416 7.66 2.08 2.30
N GLY A 417 8.78 2.00 3.03
CA GLY A 417 8.93 2.70 4.30
C GLY A 417 9.39 4.15 4.14
N PRO A 418 9.53 4.86 5.26
CA PRO A 418 9.83 6.28 5.26
C PRO A 418 11.27 6.58 4.84
N PHE A 419 11.50 7.83 4.47
CA PHE A 419 12.82 8.38 4.23
C PHE A 419 13.42 8.91 5.51
N VAL A 420 14.65 8.52 5.78
CA VAL A 420 15.38 8.91 6.98
C VAL A 420 16.82 9.27 6.64
N LYS A 421 17.44 10.09 7.49
CA LYS A 421 18.88 10.36 7.42
C LYS A 421 19.56 9.54 8.50
N LEU A 422 20.57 8.76 8.13
CA LEU A 422 21.34 7.99 9.10
C LEU A 422 22.12 8.95 10.00
N ARG A 423 22.16 8.69 11.31
CA ARG A 423 22.88 9.51 12.29
C ARG A 423 24.22 8.89 12.68
N SER A 424 24.28 7.56 12.62
CA SER A 424 25.44 6.75 12.91
C SER A 424 25.46 5.48 12.04
N PRO A 425 26.63 4.84 11.85
CA PRO A 425 26.70 3.53 11.23
C PRO A 425 25.85 2.46 11.95
N GLN A 426 25.78 2.53 13.28
CA GLN A 426 25.07 1.54 14.10
C GLN A 426 23.57 1.51 13.83
N ASP A 427 23.01 2.62 13.35
CA ASP A 427 21.58 2.72 13.06
C ASP A 427 21.11 1.73 11.99
N ILE A 428 22.00 1.29 11.08
CA ILE A 428 21.65 0.34 10.02
C ILE A 428 21.18 -1.00 10.60
N TYR A 429 21.84 -1.49 11.66
CA TYR A 429 21.44 -2.73 12.32
C TYR A 429 20.07 -2.59 12.99
N TRP A 430 19.85 -1.48 13.71
CA TRP A 430 18.57 -1.21 14.36
C TRP A 430 17.44 -1.06 13.36
N LEU A 431 17.65 -0.34 12.25
CA LEU A 431 16.66 -0.23 11.19
C LEU A 431 16.41 -1.57 10.49
N ALA A 432 17.40 -2.47 10.43
CA ALA A 432 17.21 -3.82 9.90
C ALA A 432 16.33 -4.66 10.85
N ILE A 433 16.49 -4.52 12.17
CA ILE A 433 15.59 -5.13 13.16
C ILE A 433 14.17 -4.54 13.07
N PHE A 434 14.05 -3.22 12.90
CA PHE A 434 12.76 -2.57 12.67
C PHE A 434 12.06 -3.15 11.43
N LEU A 435 12.77 -3.26 10.30
CA LEU A 435 12.24 -3.89 9.11
C LEU A 435 11.89 -5.36 9.36
N HIS A 436 12.74 -6.07 10.09
CA HIS A 436 12.50 -7.44 10.48
C HIS A 436 11.27 -7.62 11.38
N SER A 437 10.76 -6.62 12.07
CA SER A 437 9.48 -6.72 12.80
C SER A 437 8.27 -6.35 11.93
N HIS A 438 8.46 -5.46 10.96
CA HIS A 438 7.36 -4.83 10.22
C HIS A 438 7.14 -5.35 8.79
N LEU A 439 8.13 -6.03 8.20
CA LEU A 439 8.02 -6.60 6.86
C LEU A 439 7.15 -7.87 6.82
N GLY A 440 6.75 -8.32 5.64
CA GLY A 440 6.12 -9.64 5.50
C GLY A 440 7.10 -10.80 5.75
N VAL A 441 6.59 -12.01 6.01
CA VAL A 441 7.42 -13.22 6.25
C VAL A 441 8.41 -13.49 5.12
N ASN A 442 8.11 -13.06 3.89
CA ASN A 442 8.94 -13.32 2.70
C ASN A 442 9.83 -12.15 2.27
N GLU A 443 9.87 -11.08 3.05
CA GLU A 443 10.66 -9.88 2.73
C GLU A 443 11.95 -9.87 3.55
N HIS A 444 13.00 -9.35 2.93
CA HIS A 444 14.31 -9.15 3.55
C HIS A 444 14.49 -7.67 3.87
N PRO A 445 15.15 -7.31 4.99
CA PRO A 445 15.52 -5.93 5.24
C PRO A 445 16.34 -5.38 4.07
N ALA A 446 15.87 -4.29 3.49
CA ALA A 446 16.48 -3.63 2.34
C ALA A 446 16.47 -2.12 2.55
N PHE A 447 17.56 -1.48 2.16
CA PHE A 447 17.73 -0.04 2.28
C PHE A 447 17.93 0.55 0.90
N TYR A 448 17.28 1.68 0.62
CA TYR A 448 17.39 2.33 -0.68
C TYR A 448 17.89 3.75 -0.50
N ARG A 449 19.02 4.11 -1.12
CA ARG A 449 19.50 5.49 -1.04
C ARG A 449 18.88 6.36 -2.12
N SER A 450 18.64 7.62 -1.81
CA SER A 450 18.27 8.63 -2.80
C SER A 450 19.41 8.89 -3.78
N VAL A 451 19.09 9.08 -5.06
CA VAL A 451 20.08 9.60 -6.03
C VAL A 451 20.44 11.05 -5.71
N ALA A 452 19.50 11.81 -5.15
CA ALA A 452 19.67 13.18 -4.70
C ALA A 452 20.52 13.26 -3.41
N LYS A 453 21.38 14.27 -3.36
CA LYS A 453 22.06 14.74 -2.15
C LYS A 453 21.40 16.01 -1.65
N TYR A 454 21.37 16.20 -0.34
CA TYR A 454 20.71 17.32 0.32
C TYR A 454 21.69 18.10 1.18
N ASP A 455 21.38 19.37 1.44
CA ASP A 455 22.15 20.18 2.39
C ASP A 455 22.06 19.62 3.83
N VAL A 456 22.88 20.14 4.74
CA VAL A 456 22.92 19.68 6.14
C VAL A 456 21.59 19.83 6.89
N GLN A 457 20.66 20.64 6.38
CA GLN A 457 19.33 20.86 6.95
C GLN A 457 18.22 20.09 6.18
N ASP A 458 18.60 19.28 5.19
CA ASP A 458 17.72 18.53 4.29
C ASP A 458 16.65 19.40 3.59
N ARG A 459 16.92 20.69 3.39
CA ARG A 459 15.96 21.65 2.82
C ARG A 459 16.05 21.75 1.31
N PHE A 460 17.25 21.58 0.76
CA PHE A 460 17.52 21.78 -0.66
C PHE A 460 18.34 20.62 -1.22
N MET A 461 17.91 20.09 -2.36
CA MET A 461 18.73 19.19 -3.17
C MET A 461 19.93 20.00 -3.67
N ILE A 462 21.13 19.61 -3.26
CA ILE A 462 22.38 20.25 -3.67
C ILE A 462 23.00 19.56 -4.88
N ASP A 463 22.65 18.30 -5.12
CA ASP A 463 23.28 17.47 -6.13
C ASP A 463 22.53 16.16 -6.40
N TYR A 464 22.94 15.39 -7.41
CA TYR A 464 22.45 14.04 -7.66
C TYR A 464 23.44 13.19 -8.48
N ASP A 465 23.46 11.87 -8.24
CA ASP A 465 24.18 10.92 -9.10
C ASP A 465 23.39 10.62 -10.38
N ILE A 466 24.02 10.02 -11.38
CA ILE A 466 23.31 9.43 -12.53
C ILE A 466 23.46 7.92 -12.45
N ILE A 467 22.35 7.19 -12.58
CA ILE A 467 22.36 5.72 -12.56
C ILE A 467 21.92 5.20 -13.92
N LEU A 468 22.72 4.30 -14.45
CA LEU A 468 22.44 3.56 -15.65
C LEU A 468 22.21 2.10 -15.25
N GLU A 469 20.97 1.64 -15.35
CA GLU A 469 20.61 0.24 -15.05
C GLU A 469 20.31 -0.53 -16.33
N THR A 470 20.87 -1.73 -16.44
CA THR A 470 20.63 -2.63 -17.57
C THR A 470 19.67 -3.76 -17.19
N ASP A 471 18.51 -3.80 -17.86
CA ASP A 471 17.52 -4.87 -17.69
C ASP A 471 17.76 -6.00 -18.70
N GLY A 472 18.29 -7.11 -18.21
CA GLY A 472 18.49 -8.34 -19.00
C GLY A 472 17.21 -9.11 -19.32
N ARG A 473 16.03 -8.62 -18.93
CA ARG A 473 14.71 -9.28 -19.05
C ARG A 473 14.69 -10.68 -18.42
N GLY A 474 15.27 -10.82 -17.24
CA GLY A 474 15.39 -12.13 -16.60
C GLY A 474 16.73 -12.85 -16.84
N LYS A 475 17.53 -12.41 -17.82
CA LYS A 475 18.76 -13.11 -18.24
C LYS A 475 20.01 -12.35 -17.82
N ARG A 476 20.82 -12.95 -16.94
CA ARG A 476 22.05 -12.36 -16.41
C ARG A 476 23.06 -12.04 -17.51
N GLU A 477 23.27 -12.96 -18.44
CA GLU A 477 24.23 -12.82 -19.54
C GLU A 477 23.90 -11.59 -20.39
N LYS A 478 22.60 -11.36 -20.61
CA LYS A 478 22.12 -10.18 -21.34
C LYS A 478 22.35 -8.88 -20.56
N SER A 479 22.12 -8.86 -19.25
CA SER A 479 22.40 -7.67 -18.43
C SER A 479 23.90 -7.31 -18.44
N VAL A 480 24.78 -8.32 -18.43
CA VAL A 480 26.24 -8.17 -18.55
C VAL A 480 26.64 -7.61 -19.92
N GLU A 481 26.13 -8.18 -21.02
CA GLU A 481 26.40 -7.71 -22.39
C GLU A 481 25.98 -6.23 -22.57
N LEU A 482 24.79 -5.88 -22.07
CA LEU A 482 24.31 -4.50 -22.10
C LEU A 482 25.21 -3.58 -21.25
N MET A 483 25.63 -4.03 -20.06
CA MET A 483 26.48 -3.23 -19.18
C MET A 483 27.88 -3.01 -19.76
N GLN A 484 28.45 -3.98 -20.47
CA GLN A 484 29.71 -3.80 -21.21
C GLN A 484 29.61 -2.68 -22.25
N SER A 485 28.46 -2.57 -22.92
CA SER A 485 28.21 -1.48 -23.87
C SER A 485 28.13 -0.13 -23.16
N VAL A 486 27.46 -0.07 -21.99
CA VAL A 486 27.41 1.14 -21.15
C VAL A 486 28.81 1.55 -20.68
N ILE A 487 29.60 0.61 -20.17
CA ILE A 487 30.98 0.83 -19.72
C ILE A 487 31.82 1.44 -20.84
N LYS A 488 31.74 0.88 -22.05
CA LYS A 488 32.49 1.38 -23.20
C LYS A 488 32.14 2.83 -23.53
N VAL A 489 30.85 3.17 -23.53
CA VAL A 489 30.37 4.54 -23.76
C VAL A 489 30.87 5.50 -22.67
N LEU A 490 30.80 5.10 -21.40
CA LEU A 490 31.30 5.93 -20.30
C LEU A 490 32.82 6.16 -20.37
N GLN A 491 33.58 5.14 -20.78
CA GLN A 491 35.02 5.23 -21.00
C GLN A 491 35.38 6.14 -22.19
N GLU A 492 34.64 6.05 -23.30
CA GLU A 492 34.82 6.94 -24.47
C GLU A 492 34.51 8.42 -24.14
N LEU A 493 33.64 8.65 -23.15
CA LEU A 493 33.29 9.98 -22.64
C LEU A 493 34.21 10.49 -21.52
N ASP A 494 35.21 9.70 -21.10
CA ASP A 494 36.08 10.00 -19.95
C ASP A 494 35.29 10.30 -18.66
N VAL A 495 34.19 9.56 -18.45
CA VAL A 495 33.33 9.68 -17.28
C VAL A 495 33.77 8.67 -16.22
N THR A 496 34.04 9.13 -15.00
CA THR A 496 34.27 8.24 -13.85
C THR A 496 32.95 7.66 -13.36
N PHE A 497 32.89 6.35 -13.13
CA PHE A 497 31.70 5.65 -12.64
C PHE A 497 32.07 4.47 -11.74
N ASP A 498 31.14 4.11 -10.85
CA ASP A 498 31.18 2.89 -10.06
C ASP A 498 30.28 1.82 -10.70
N LEU A 499 30.71 0.56 -10.68
CA LEU A 499 29.87 -0.57 -11.05
C LEU A 499 29.31 -1.26 -9.81
N ARG A 500 28.01 -1.55 -9.83
CA ARG A 500 27.32 -2.23 -8.74
C ARG A 500 26.45 -3.38 -9.20
N PHE A 501 26.45 -4.41 -8.37
CA PHE A 501 25.49 -5.48 -8.42
C PHE A 501 24.35 -5.17 -7.46
N THR A 502 23.12 -5.17 -7.94
CA THR A 502 21.95 -4.76 -7.14
C THR A 502 21.40 -5.89 -6.25
N GLY A 503 22.01 -7.07 -6.27
CA GLY A 503 21.40 -8.28 -5.69
C GLY A 503 20.31 -8.89 -6.58
N SER A 504 19.83 -8.16 -7.59
CA SER A 504 19.03 -8.70 -8.68
C SER A 504 19.91 -9.10 -9.86
N ILE A 505 19.33 -9.71 -10.89
CA ILE A 505 20.02 -10.01 -12.15
C ILE A 505 20.55 -8.77 -12.91
N ASN A 506 20.21 -7.56 -12.46
CA ASN A 506 20.58 -6.30 -13.11
C ASN A 506 21.88 -5.70 -12.54
N LEU A 507 22.68 -5.12 -13.43
CA LEU A 507 23.86 -4.32 -13.10
C LEU A 507 23.54 -2.83 -13.16
N GLN A 508 24.26 -2.04 -12.36
CA GLN A 508 24.20 -0.59 -12.36
C GLN A 508 25.59 0.03 -12.58
N ALA A 509 25.65 1.07 -13.41
CA ALA A 509 26.78 2.00 -13.46
C ALA A 509 26.33 3.33 -12.84
N ILE A 510 27.08 3.84 -11.87
CA ILE A 510 26.74 5.03 -11.10
C ILE A 510 27.79 6.09 -11.37
N ILE A 511 27.38 7.20 -11.96
CA ILE A 511 28.23 8.38 -12.17
C ILE A 511 28.03 9.25 -10.94
N LEU A 512 29.04 9.25 -10.06
CA LEU A 512 29.03 10.05 -8.85
C LEU A 512 29.14 11.53 -9.20
N SER A 513 28.36 12.35 -8.52
CA SER A 513 28.51 13.78 -8.74
C SER A 513 29.84 14.32 -8.18
N PRO A 514 30.54 15.22 -8.92
CA PRO A 514 31.88 15.71 -8.60
C PRO A 514 32.05 16.47 -7.27
N LEU A 515 31.00 16.78 -6.51
CA LEU A 515 31.14 17.51 -5.23
C LEU A 515 31.97 16.77 -4.15
N HIS A 516 32.43 15.53 -4.39
CA HIS A 516 33.16 14.73 -3.39
C HIS A 516 34.63 14.43 -3.68
N THR A 517 35.20 14.78 -4.83
CA THR A 517 36.57 14.33 -5.12
C THR A 517 37.69 15.15 -4.50
N GLU A 518 37.42 16.32 -3.89
CA GLU A 518 38.47 17.05 -3.16
C GLU A 518 38.00 17.65 -1.83
N LYS A 519 38.39 17.01 -0.73
CA LYS A 519 38.75 17.73 0.51
C LYS A 519 40.07 18.46 0.30
N SER A 520 40.17 19.32 -0.72
CA SER A 520 41.22 20.34 -0.75
C SER A 520 40.88 21.33 0.36
N PRO A 521 41.80 21.63 1.30
CA PRO A 521 41.58 22.69 2.28
C PRO A 521 41.24 23.96 1.51
N ARG A 522 40.08 24.57 1.77
CA ARG A 522 39.76 25.88 1.18
C ARG A 522 40.95 26.79 1.46
N PRO A 523 41.65 27.34 0.45
CA PRO A 523 42.71 28.28 0.72
C PRO A 523 42.08 29.45 1.50
N PRO A 524 42.77 30.01 2.50
CA PRO A 524 42.28 31.19 3.18
C PRO A 524 41.95 32.24 2.12
N LEU A 525 40.78 32.87 2.25
CA LEU A 525 40.36 33.97 1.39
C LEU A 525 41.41 35.08 1.42
N ILE A 526 42.38 35.03 0.51
CA ILE A 526 43.28 36.14 0.24
C ILE A 526 42.45 37.14 -0.55
N LYS A 527 42.01 38.19 0.14
CA LYS A 527 41.44 39.37 -0.50
C LYS A 527 42.53 40.02 -1.34
N GLY A 528 42.46 39.90 -2.67
CA GLY A 528 43.13 40.89 -3.52
C GLY A 528 43.64 40.50 -4.90
N GLU A 529 43.49 39.28 -5.39
CA GLU A 529 44.04 38.95 -6.72
C GLU A 529 42.96 38.48 -7.71
N LYS A 530 42.91 39.17 -8.85
CA LYS A 530 42.16 38.77 -10.04
C LYS A 530 42.98 37.67 -10.74
N ALA A 531 42.52 36.43 -10.64
CA ALA A 531 43.01 35.35 -11.50
C ALA A 531 42.16 35.31 -12.78
N ASP A 532 42.81 35.57 -13.91
CA ASP A 532 42.36 35.09 -15.21
C ASP A 532 42.75 33.61 -15.31
N ASP A 533 41.80 32.71 -15.12
CA ASP A 533 41.96 31.29 -15.42
C ASP A 533 40.67 30.79 -16.09
N GLU A 534 40.75 30.55 -17.40
CA GLU A 534 39.84 29.68 -18.15
C GLU A 534 40.06 28.22 -17.71
N LEU A 535 39.66 27.90 -16.48
CA LEU A 535 39.32 26.53 -16.12
C LEU A 535 37.96 26.23 -16.76
N THR A 536 37.98 25.43 -17.81
CA THR A 536 36.78 24.86 -18.44
C THR A 536 35.91 24.23 -17.35
N GLN A 537 34.85 24.92 -16.95
CA GLN A 537 33.90 24.36 -16.01
C GLN A 537 33.37 23.04 -16.61
N PRO A 538 33.31 21.95 -15.83
CA PRO A 538 32.75 20.70 -16.32
C PRO A 538 31.33 20.97 -16.86
N PRO A 539 30.91 20.28 -17.92
CA PRO A 539 29.59 20.48 -18.50
C PRO A 539 28.54 20.36 -17.40
N ARG A 540 27.64 21.34 -17.31
CA ARG A 540 26.49 21.27 -16.40
C ARG A 540 25.82 19.91 -16.58
N GLN A 541 25.57 19.18 -15.49
CA GLN A 541 25.06 17.79 -15.50
C GLN A 541 23.96 17.48 -16.54
N PRO A 542 23.01 18.39 -16.88
CA PRO A 542 22.06 18.15 -17.98
C PRO A 542 22.69 17.86 -19.34
N ALA A 543 23.82 18.51 -19.68
CA ALA A 543 24.53 18.29 -20.94
C ALA A 543 25.24 16.93 -20.97
N LEU A 544 25.80 16.50 -19.83
CA LEU A 544 26.40 15.17 -19.70
C LEU A 544 25.35 14.06 -19.88
N VAL A 545 24.19 14.20 -19.22
CA VAL A 545 23.07 13.26 -19.35
C VAL A 545 22.60 13.14 -20.80
N GLU A 546 22.56 14.25 -21.54
CA GLU A 546 22.17 14.25 -22.95
C GLU A 546 23.23 13.59 -23.84
N SER A 547 24.51 13.86 -23.56
CA SER A 547 25.64 13.22 -24.27
C SER A 547 25.60 11.70 -24.12
N ILE A 548 25.46 11.21 -22.88
CA ILE A 548 25.35 9.78 -22.56
C ILE A 548 24.14 9.18 -23.30
N ARG A 549 22.98 9.84 -23.26
CA ARG A 549 21.78 9.35 -23.95
C ARG A 549 21.99 9.21 -25.45
N ASN A 550 22.57 10.24 -26.08
CA ASN A 550 22.79 10.26 -27.52
C ASN A 550 23.77 9.16 -27.93
N GLN A 551 24.86 8.96 -27.20
CA GLN A 551 25.81 7.90 -27.50
C GLN A 551 25.22 6.50 -27.27
N LEU A 552 24.53 6.27 -26.15
CA LEU A 552 23.85 4.99 -25.89
C LEU A 552 22.81 4.66 -26.98
N ALA A 553 22.08 5.66 -27.47
CA ALA A 553 21.12 5.48 -28.57
C ALA A 553 21.79 5.09 -29.90
N THR A 554 23.04 5.49 -30.13
CA THR A 554 23.82 5.06 -31.31
C THR A 554 24.43 3.67 -31.15
N THR A 555 24.80 3.28 -29.93
CA THR A 555 25.50 2.02 -29.65
C THR A 555 24.54 0.85 -29.42
N MET A 556 23.33 1.11 -28.88
CA MET A 556 22.36 0.10 -28.48
C MET A 556 21.07 0.21 -29.30
N ARG A 557 20.39 -0.91 -29.57
CA ARG A 557 19.08 -0.89 -30.25
C ARG A 557 18.01 -0.34 -29.29
N GLU A 558 17.12 0.54 -29.75
CA GLU A 558 16.05 1.18 -28.93
C GLU A 558 15.25 0.26 -27.97
N PRO A 559 14.90 -1.00 -28.28
CA PRO A 559 14.17 -1.85 -27.32
C PRO A 559 15.05 -2.43 -26.18
N GLU A 560 16.35 -2.13 -26.17
CA GLU A 560 17.33 -2.54 -25.17
C GLU A 560 17.82 -1.35 -24.33
N LEU A 561 17.21 -0.17 -24.52
CA LEU A 561 17.66 1.06 -23.93
C LEU A 561 17.66 0.99 -22.39
N VAL A 562 18.80 1.42 -21.84
CA VAL A 562 19.10 1.66 -20.43
C VAL A 562 17.99 2.48 -19.77
N LYS A 563 17.48 2.05 -18.61
CA LYS A 563 16.67 2.93 -17.78
C LYS A 563 17.62 3.97 -17.18
N ILE A 564 17.68 5.16 -17.78
CA ILE A 564 18.40 6.31 -17.20
C ILE A 564 17.51 6.84 -16.09
N LEU A 565 17.92 6.57 -14.85
CA LEU A 565 17.18 7.09 -13.71
C LEU A 565 17.42 8.60 -13.61
N LYS A 566 16.35 9.39 -13.46
CA LYS A 566 16.40 10.86 -13.37
C LYS A 566 15.75 11.30 -12.06
N HIS A 567 16.30 12.35 -11.44
CA HIS A 567 15.81 13.11 -10.28
C HIS A 567 14.76 12.42 -9.38
N ASP A 568 15.13 12.20 -8.11
CA ASP A 568 14.31 11.60 -7.03
C ASP A 568 14.03 10.09 -7.11
N GLU A 569 14.73 9.35 -7.99
CA GLU A 569 14.71 7.87 -7.98
C GLU A 569 15.70 7.27 -6.92
N PHE A 570 15.76 5.95 -6.77
CA PHE A 570 16.48 5.29 -5.66
C PHE A 570 17.35 4.12 -6.11
N ILE A 571 18.44 3.86 -5.36
CA ILE A 571 19.35 2.71 -5.55
C ILE A 571 19.24 1.77 -4.36
N LEU A 572 19.15 0.48 -4.62
CA LEU A 572 19.20 -0.55 -3.59
C LEU A 572 20.63 -0.68 -3.02
N LEU A 573 20.77 -0.46 -1.72
CA LEU A 573 21.95 -0.81 -0.94
C LEU A 573 21.78 -2.27 -0.49
N ASN A 574 22.39 -3.21 -1.21
CA ASN A 574 22.32 -4.63 -0.84
C ASN A 574 23.65 -5.31 -1.18
N HIS A 575 24.27 -5.99 -0.20
CA HIS A 575 25.16 -7.11 -0.50
C HIS A 575 24.58 -8.38 0.11
N SER A 576 23.84 -9.15 -0.69
CA SER A 576 23.30 -10.44 -0.27
C SER A 576 24.32 -11.56 -0.48
N LEU A 577 24.42 -12.48 0.49
CA LEU A 577 25.17 -13.75 0.42
C LEU A 577 24.20 -14.92 0.16
N ASN A 578 24.31 -15.52 -1.04
CA ASN A 578 23.69 -16.77 -1.58
C ASN A 578 22.16 -16.75 -1.89
N GLU A 579 21.59 -17.45 -2.90
CA GLU A 579 21.91 -18.75 -3.54
C GLU A 579 21.65 -18.82 -5.08
N PHE A 580 22.66 -19.28 -5.83
CA PHE A 580 22.60 -20.46 -6.72
C PHE A 580 24.04 -21.02 -6.79
N THR A 581 24.25 -22.29 -6.41
CA THR A 581 25.42 -23.19 -6.64
C THR A 581 26.14 -23.82 -5.43
N GLY A 582 25.87 -23.48 -4.17
CA GLY A 582 26.45 -24.23 -3.05
C GLY A 582 27.99 -24.30 -3.04
N LYS A 583 28.66 -23.29 -3.62
CA LYS A 583 30.10 -23.06 -3.51
C LYS A 583 30.32 -21.60 -3.13
N PRO A 584 31.39 -21.27 -2.37
CA PRO A 584 31.74 -19.89 -2.12
C PRO A 584 32.06 -19.21 -3.47
N CYS A 585 31.23 -18.25 -3.86
CA CYS A 585 31.61 -17.32 -4.91
C CYS A 585 32.81 -16.53 -4.38
N VAL A 586 33.98 -16.83 -4.92
CA VAL A 586 35.13 -15.94 -4.87
C VAL A 586 34.64 -14.58 -5.37
N PRO A 587 34.90 -13.47 -4.66
CA PRO A 587 34.61 -12.15 -5.20
C PRO A 587 35.40 -12.03 -6.50
N VAL A 588 34.68 -12.05 -7.62
CA VAL A 588 35.25 -11.65 -8.90
C VAL A 588 35.57 -10.18 -8.71
N ALA A 589 36.85 -9.87 -8.53
CA ALA A 589 37.38 -8.56 -8.81
C ALA A 589 36.92 -8.19 -10.22
N ILE A 590 36.09 -7.16 -10.30
CA ILE A 590 35.86 -6.39 -11.53
C ILE A 590 36.66 -5.11 -11.36
#